data_AF-A0A817HHH7-F1
#
_entry.id   AF-A0A817HHH7-F1
#
_cell.length_a   1.000
_cell.length_b   1.000
_cell.length_c   1.000
_cell.angle_alpha   90.00
_cell.angle_beta   90.00
_cell.angle_gamma   90.00
#
_symmetry.space_group_name_H-M   'P 1'
#
loop_
_entity.id
_entity.type
_entity.pdbx_description
1 polymer ?
#
loop_
_entity_poly.entity_id
_entity_poly.type
_entity_poly.pdbx_seq_one_letter_code
_entity_poly.pdbx_strand_id
1 'polypeptide(L)'
;MIICEDLYRQGRMSIAEKLIEETKLNDNELFNIEKNFLEEINMILENIREKNLLPAIDWCIKHRNELNKTSSLLEFHLHKMRFIQLLQMENFDEAKNYLIHLRQYSILNGQCEQDINHLMGALVFARRDLSQSPYKYLLEPHLWLQLSELFMQQAFQQVGLAQDSPLYVVMKIGFQSLPALMSIVNAMQNTQVCHILTKDELPIEVDVGQEHRYHSVFACPILRQQTTDQNPPMKLVCGHVISKDALNKLSIQNKLKCPYCPLVPRDVLHRLLEGLQTADKNGYGDGQHHQGLLPESKPTPVVGIGLDSCVIPIRHGGLFLVQSTAFFYPLVDDPFVMGKIACANVLSDVYAMGAVEVDNMLMLLSTSNKMTDKERDTIMPLILQGFKECAEEAGTSVQGGQTVINPWLIVGGVATAVCTQNEIIIPENAIVGDVLVLTKPLGTQVAVNAHQWLENPDRWNRIKSVISEDDVRKAYQRAMNSMARLNKIGASLMHKYNAHACTDVTGFGLLGHAQNLAKHQKHDVSFVIHNLPIIAKMATISKACGNAFGLLQGTSAETSGGLLVVLPREQAAAYCKDIQAQEGYQAWIIGVVEKGGRTAKIIDKPRIIEVPAKDTEGELW
;
A
#
# COMPACT_ATOMS: atom_id res chain seq x y z
N MET A 1 -5.46 -22.56 16.16
CA MET A 1 -6.27 -22.71 14.94
C MET A 1 -5.66 -23.72 13.97
N ILE A 2 -4.55 -23.43 13.29
CA ILE A 2 -3.89 -24.36 12.34
C ILE A 2 -3.60 -25.76 12.95
N ILE A 3 -3.18 -25.80 14.22
CA ILE A 3 -2.95 -27.06 14.95
C ILE A 3 -4.26 -27.84 15.19
N CYS A 4 -5.35 -27.15 15.52
CA CYS A 4 -6.65 -27.79 15.75
C CYS A 4 -7.19 -28.39 14.44
N GLU A 5 -7.06 -27.66 13.32
CA GLU A 5 -7.44 -28.15 11.99
C GLU A 5 -6.65 -29.41 11.59
N ASP A 6 -5.33 -29.41 11.82
CA ASP A 6 -4.49 -30.59 11.57
C ASP A 6 -4.94 -31.81 12.39
N LEU A 7 -5.26 -31.61 13.67
CA LEU A 7 -5.77 -32.67 14.55
C LEU A 7 -7.13 -33.21 14.08
N TYR A 8 -8.03 -32.34 13.59
CA TYR A 8 -9.31 -32.77 13.01
C TYR A 8 -9.11 -33.59 11.72
N ARG A 9 -8.20 -33.16 10.84
CA ARG A 9 -7.84 -33.90 9.60
C ARG A 9 -7.21 -35.27 9.90
N GLN A 10 -6.56 -35.43 11.05
CA GLN A 10 -5.98 -36.71 11.51
C GLN A 10 -6.97 -37.59 12.30
N GLY A 11 -8.22 -37.15 12.49
CA GLY A 11 -9.23 -37.85 13.28
C GLY A 11 -8.98 -37.81 14.79
N ARG A 12 -8.17 -36.87 15.29
CA ARG A 12 -7.88 -36.66 16.73
C ARG A 12 -8.80 -35.61 17.34
N MET A 13 -10.11 -35.83 17.22
CA MET A 13 -11.14 -34.85 17.56
C MET A 13 -11.16 -34.49 19.05
N SER A 14 -11.09 -35.50 19.93
CA SER A 14 -11.11 -35.28 21.38
C SER A 14 -9.95 -34.40 21.87
N ILE A 15 -8.79 -34.51 21.22
CA ILE A 15 -7.61 -33.68 21.52
C ILE A 15 -7.82 -32.26 20.99
N ALA A 16 -8.37 -32.11 19.78
CA ALA A 16 -8.66 -30.80 19.18
C ALA A 16 -9.70 -30.02 20.02
N GLU A 17 -10.77 -30.67 20.43
CA GLU A 17 -11.83 -30.08 21.27
C GLU A 17 -11.29 -29.65 22.63
N LYS A 18 -10.48 -30.50 23.29
CA LYS A 18 -9.84 -30.15 24.55
C LYS A 18 -8.90 -28.95 24.41
N LEU A 19 -8.14 -28.88 23.33
CA LEU A 19 -7.24 -27.77 23.04
C LEU A 19 -8.00 -26.45 22.79
N ILE A 20 -9.15 -26.51 22.12
CA ILE A 20 -10.02 -25.34 21.88
C ILE A 20 -10.59 -24.83 23.21
N GLU A 21 -11.11 -25.73 24.06
CA GLU A 21 -11.61 -25.39 25.40
C GLU A 21 -10.55 -24.70 26.26
N GLU A 22 -9.33 -25.23 26.29
CA GLU A 22 -8.23 -24.71 27.11
C GLU A 22 -7.72 -23.34 26.61
N THR A 23 -7.76 -23.12 25.29
CA THR A 23 -7.24 -21.89 24.67
C THR A 23 -8.26 -20.77 24.56
N LYS A 24 -9.54 -21.01 24.91
CA LYS A 24 -10.66 -20.05 24.81
C LYS A 24 -10.79 -19.41 23.42
N LEU A 25 -10.48 -20.17 22.37
CA LEU A 25 -10.68 -19.70 20.99
C LEU A 25 -12.19 -19.65 20.68
N ASN A 26 -12.63 -18.61 19.98
CA ASN A 26 -14.03 -18.49 19.55
C ASN A 26 -14.34 -19.53 18.46
N ASP A 27 -15.22 -20.49 18.77
CA ASP A 27 -15.64 -21.56 17.83
C ASP A 27 -16.33 -21.04 16.56
N ASN A 28 -16.99 -19.87 16.63
CA ASN A 28 -17.87 -19.38 15.56
C ASN A 28 -17.16 -18.87 14.31
N GLU A 29 -15.87 -18.52 14.37
CA GLU A 29 -15.09 -18.13 13.19
C GLU A 29 -14.32 -19.31 12.58
N LEU A 30 -14.20 -20.42 13.31
CA LEU A 30 -13.25 -21.48 12.97
C LEU A 30 -13.77 -22.43 11.87
N PHE A 31 -15.09 -22.67 11.77
CA PHE A 31 -15.64 -23.72 10.88
C PHE A 31 -17.11 -23.47 10.47
N ASN A 32 -17.42 -22.40 9.71
CA ASN A 32 -18.79 -22.23 9.18
C ASN A 32 -19.16 -23.25 8.07
N ILE A 33 -18.17 -23.99 7.57
CA ILE A 33 -18.34 -25.22 6.79
C ILE A 33 -17.24 -26.13 7.34
N GLU A 34 -17.55 -27.37 7.78
CA GLU A 34 -16.63 -28.55 7.85
C GLU A 34 -16.64 -29.43 9.10
N LYS A 35 -17.27 -29.08 10.25
CA LYS A 35 -17.26 -30.04 11.38
C LYS A 35 -17.98 -31.35 11.04
N ASN A 36 -19.22 -31.26 10.56
CA ASN A 36 -20.03 -32.43 10.16
C ASN A 36 -19.42 -33.21 9.00
N PHE A 37 -18.75 -32.50 8.07
CA PHE A 37 -18.07 -33.14 6.94
C PHE A 37 -16.83 -33.92 7.39
N LEU A 38 -15.99 -33.33 8.24
CA LEU A 38 -14.81 -33.98 8.80
C LEU A 38 -15.20 -35.17 9.69
N GLU A 39 -16.33 -35.10 10.40
CA GLU A 39 -16.91 -36.22 11.14
C GLU A 39 -17.30 -37.38 10.20
N GLU A 40 -18.03 -37.10 9.12
CA GLU A 40 -18.44 -38.10 8.14
C GLU A 40 -17.22 -38.76 7.47
N ILE A 41 -16.23 -37.97 7.05
CA ILE A 41 -15.01 -38.49 6.39
C ILE A 41 -14.17 -39.33 7.36
N ASN A 42 -13.99 -38.90 8.61
CA ASN A 42 -13.24 -39.67 9.60
C ASN A 42 -13.94 -41.00 9.93
N MET A 43 -15.27 -41.00 10.04
CA MET A 43 -16.06 -42.23 10.22
C MET A 43 -15.84 -43.19 9.03
N ILE A 44 -15.86 -42.69 7.80
CA ILE A 44 -15.64 -43.53 6.60
C ILE A 44 -14.19 -44.06 6.57
N LEU A 45 -13.19 -43.24 6.89
CA LEU A 45 -11.79 -43.67 6.96
C LEU A 45 -11.54 -44.74 8.03
N GLU A 46 -12.20 -44.62 9.19
CA GLU A 46 -12.16 -45.65 10.22
C GLU A 46 -12.78 -46.97 9.74
N ASN A 47 -13.93 -46.90 9.06
CA ASN A 47 -14.54 -48.06 8.43
C ASN A 47 -13.62 -48.71 7.37
N ILE A 48 -12.92 -47.91 6.54
CA ILE A 48 -11.95 -48.44 5.57
C ILE A 48 -10.80 -49.17 6.29
N ARG A 49 -10.30 -48.64 7.42
CA ARG A 49 -9.27 -49.31 8.25
C ARG A 49 -9.76 -50.62 8.85
N GLU A 50 -11.03 -50.67 9.27
CA GLU A 50 -11.71 -51.88 9.71
C GLU A 50 -12.11 -52.83 8.57
N LYS A 51 -11.74 -52.51 7.32
CA LYS A 51 -12.04 -53.25 6.10
C LYS A 51 -13.55 -53.27 5.77
N ASN A 52 -14.32 -52.30 6.25
CA ASN A 52 -15.69 -52.05 5.81
C ASN A 52 -15.73 -50.98 4.71
N LEU A 53 -15.99 -51.39 3.47
CA LEU A 53 -15.99 -50.49 2.31
C LEU A 53 -17.36 -49.91 1.96
N LEU A 54 -18.45 -50.39 2.57
CA LEU A 54 -19.81 -49.98 2.20
C LEU A 54 -20.06 -48.47 2.41
N PRO A 55 -19.66 -47.86 3.54
CA PRO A 55 -19.86 -46.41 3.75
C PRO A 55 -19.13 -45.56 2.70
N ALA A 56 -17.95 -45.98 2.27
CA ALA A 56 -17.18 -45.29 1.24
C ALA A 56 -17.83 -45.39 -0.15
N ILE A 57 -18.39 -46.56 -0.49
CA ILE A 57 -19.11 -46.77 -1.75
C ILE A 57 -20.39 -45.92 -1.78
N ASP A 58 -21.17 -45.91 -0.70
CA ASP A 58 -22.38 -45.09 -0.59
C ASP A 58 -22.06 -43.59 -0.72
N TRP A 59 -20.95 -43.14 -0.13
CA TRP A 59 -20.47 -41.78 -0.28
C TRP A 59 -20.12 -41.44 -1.73
N CYS A 60 -19.45 -42.34 -2.46
CA CYS A 60 -19.15 -42.15 -3.88
C CYS A 60 -20.42 -42.07 -4.75
N ILE A 61 -21.45 -42.88 -4.44
CA ILE A 61 -22.73 -42.86 -5.17
C ILE A 61 -23.43 -41.50 -4.99
N LYS A 62 -23.45 -40.96 -3.76
CA LYS A 62 -24.04 -39.64 -3.47
C LYS A 62 -23.33 -38.50 -4.21
N HIS A 63 -22.01 -38.60 -4.39
CA HIS A 63 -21.17 -37.55 -4.96
C HIS A 63 -20.72 -37.83 -6.41
N ARG A 64 -21.33 -38.81 -7.07
CA ARG A 64 -20.96 -39.29 -8.42
C ARG A 64 -20.90 -38.18 -9.47
N ASN A 65 -21.83 -37.23 -9.44
CA ASN A 65 -21.88 -36.13 -10.40
C ASN A 65 -20.67 -35.20 -10.31
N GLU A 66 -20.09 -35.04 -9.12
CA GLU A 66 -18.92 -34.19 -8.88
C GLU A 66 -17.63 -34.94 -9.18
N LEU A 67 -17.55 -36.21 -8.77
CA LEU A 67 -16.43 -37.11 -9.08
C LEU A 67 -16.25 -37.35 -10.59
N ASN A 68 -17.34 -37.35 -11.36
CA ASN A 68 -17.29 -37.45 -12.81
C ASN A 68 -16.73 -36.20 -13.50
N LYS A 69 -16.84 -35.02 -12.89
CA LYS A 69 -16.24 -33.78 -13.44
C LYS A 69 -14.72 -33.78 -13.33
N THR A 70 -14.17 -34.46 -12.32
CA THR A 70 -12.73 -34.60 -12.08
C THR A 70 -12.14 -35.89 -12.66
N SER A 71 -12.94 -36.70 -13.38
CA SER A 71 -12.54 -38.01 -13.93
C SER A 71 -11.94 -38.95 -12.86
N SER A 72 -12.51 -38.95 -11.65
CA SER A 72 -12.00 -39.73 -10.52
C SER A 72 -12.16 -41.25 -10.70
N LEU A 73 -11.12 -42.01 -10.35
CA LEU A 73 -11.14 -43.49 -10.35
C LEU A 73 -11.46 -44.09 -8.96
N LEU A 74 -11.83 -43.28 -7.97
CA LEU A 74 -12.05 -43.74 -6.60
C LEU A 74 -13.13 -44.83 -6.50
N GLU A 75 -14.27 -44.64 -7.17
CA GLU A 75 -15.38 -45.60 -7.18
C GLU A 75 -14.91 -46.97 -7.74
N PHE A 76 -14.10 -46.96 -8.80
CA PHE A 76 -13.49 -48.16 -9.36
C PHE A 76 -12.57 -48.87 -8.35
N HIS A 77 -11.67 -48.14 -7.68
CA HIS A 77 -10.77 -48.72 -6.69
C HIS A 77 -11.49 -49.30 -5.47
N LEU A 78 -12.57 -48.67 -5.01
CA LEU A 78 -13.41 -49.20 -3.92
C LEU A 78 -14.10 -50.51 -4.33
N HIS A 79 -14.71 -50.57 -5.51
CA HIS A 79 -15.34 -51.78 -6.01
C HIS A 79 -14.30 -52.89 -6.31
N LYS A 80 -13.09 -52.54 -6.78
CA LYS A 80 -11.96 -53.47 -6.95
C LYS A 80 -11.56 -54.10 -5.62
N MET A 81 -11.41 -53.30 -4.57
CA MET A 81 -11.05 -53.79 -3.23
C MET A 81 -12.16 -54.64 -2.62
N ARG A 82 -13.43 -54.27 -2.83
CA ARG A 82 -14.58 -55.07 -2.39
C ARG A 82 -14.65 -56.42 -3.12
N PHE A 83 -14.36 -56.44 -4.42
CA PHE A 83 -14.28 -57.69 -5.18
C PHE A 83 -13.20 -58.61 -4.61
N ILE A 84 -12.00 -58.08 -4.30
CA ILE A 84 -10.91 -58.86 -3.69
C ILE A 84 -11.33 -59.41 -2.32
N GLN A 85 -12.03 -58.64 -1.48
CA GLN A 85 -12.57 -59.14 -0.21
C GLN A 85 -13.55 -60.30 -0.39
N LEU A 86 -14.46 -60.20 -1.37
CA LEU A 86 -15.45 -61.25 -1.64
C LEU A 86 -14.78 -62.55 -2.12
N LEU A 87 -13.68 -62.44 -2.87
CA LEU A 87 -12.85 -63.60 -3.22
C LEU A 87 -12.19 -64.25 -1.99
N GLN A 88 -11.74 -63.45 -1.02
CA GLN A 88 -11.16 -63.97 0.24
C GLN A 88 -12.21 -64.60 1.14
N MET A 89 -13.47 -64.16 1.06
CA MET A 89 -14.61 -64.69 1.81
C MET A 89 -15.29 -65.89 1.12
N GLU A 90 -14.74 -66.37 0.00
CA GLU A 90 -15.30 -67.44 -0.84
C GLU A 90 -16.73 -67.18 -1.36
N ASN A 91 -17.16 -65.91 -1.39
CA ASN A 91 -18.47 -65.50 -1.89
C ASN A 91 -18.40 -65.14 -3.38
N PHE A 92 -18.29 -66.18 -4.21
CA PHE A 92 -18.04 -66.04 -5.65
C PHE A 92 -19.23 -65.47 -6.44
N ASP A 93 -20.46 -65.71 -5.99
CA ASP A 93 -21.67 -65.24 -6.68
C ASP A 93 -21.79 -63.71 -6.59
N GLU A 94 -21.54 -63.14 -5.42
CA GLU A 94 -21.54 -61.68 -5.22
C GLU A 94 -20.32 -61.03 -5.93
N ALA A 95 -19.16 -61.68 -5.89
CA ALA A 95 -17.97 -61.21 -6.60
C ALA A 95 -18.20 -61.09 -8.12
N LYS A 96 -18.94 -62.04 -8.71
CA LYS A 96 -19.30 -62.00 -10.14
C LYS A 96 -20.15 -60.78 -10.49
N ASN A 97 -21.09 -60.39 -9.63
CA ASN A 97 -21.93 -59.20 -9.84
C ASN A 97 -21.09 -57.91 -9.81
N TYR A 98 -20.15 -57.80 -8.87
CA TYR A 98 -19.21 -56.66 -8.82
C TYR A 98 -18.30 -56.59 -10.06
N LEU A 99 -17.86 -57.74 -10.58
CA LEU A 99 -17.05 -57.79 -11.81
C LEU A 99 -17.82 -57.30 -13.05
N ILE A 100 -19.12 -57.63 -13.15
CA ILE A 100 -20.00 -57.12 -14.21
C ILE A 100 -20.15 -55.60 -14.12
N HIS A 101 -20.32 -55.07 -12.90
CA HIS A 101 -20.38 -53.62 -12.64
C HIS A 101 -19.05 -52.93 -13.04
N LEU A 102 -17.91 -53.49 -12.63
CA LEU A 102 -16.57 -52.97 -12.95
C LEU A 102 -16.30 -52.91 -14.47
N ARG A 103 -16.85 -53.84 -15.25
CA ARG A 103 -16.71 -53.86 -16.72
C ARG A 103 -17.26 -52.60 -17.39
N GLN A 104 -18.26 -51.95 -16.80
CA GLN A 104 -18.85 -50.72 -17.36
C GLN A 104 -17.84 -49.57 -17.37
N TYR A 105 -16.93 -49.49 -16.39
CA TYR A 105 -15.86 -48.50 -16.33
C TYR A 105 -14.80 -48.68 -17.43
N SER A 106 -14.60 -49.92 -17.93
CA SER A 106 -13.72 -50.21 -19.06
C SER A 106 -14.22 -49.59 -20.37
N ILE A 107 -15.53 -49.64 -20.59
CA ILE A 107 -16.19 -49.23 -21.84
C ILE A 107 -16.16 -47.71 -22.00
N LEU A 108 -16.14 -46.97 -20.88
CA LEU A 108 -16.21 -45.51 -20.86
C LEU A 108 -14.82 -44.84 -20.90
N ASN A 109 -13.79 -45.41 -20.26
CA ASN A 109 -12.53 -44.69 -20.02
C ASN A 109 -11.24 -45.37 -20.55
N GLY A 110 -11.26 -46.62 -21.03
CA GLY A 110 -10.10 -47.33 -21.62
C GLY A 110 -8.90 -47.62 -20.69
N GLN A 111 -8.73 -46.85 -19.59
CA GLN A 111 -7.59 -46.90 -18.68
C GLN A 111 -7.60 -48.11 -17.72
N CYS A 112 -8.75 -48.75 -17.51
CA CYS A 112 -8.94 -49.80 -16.51
C CYS A 112 -8.98 -51.24 -17.08
N GLU A 113 -8.75 -51.41 -18.39
CA GLU A 113 -8.93 -52.70 -19.08
C GLU A 113 -7.95 -53.78 -18.57
N GLN A 114 -6.69 -53.40 -18.34
CA GLN A 114 -5.67 -54.31 -17.79
C GLN A 114 -6.01 -54.78 -16.38
N ASP A 115 -6.50 -53.87 -15.53
CA ASP A 115 -6.91 -54.19 -14.17
C ASP A 115 -8.07 -55.18 -14.16
N ILE A 116 -9.07 -54.98 -15.02
CA ILE A 116 -10.22 -55.90 -15.13
C ILE A 116 -9.77 -57.28 -15.62
N ASN A 117 -8.84 -57.36 -16.59
CA ASN A 117 -8.24 -58.61 -17.03
C ASN A 117 -7.52 -59.35 -15.87
N HIS A 118 -6.81 -58.62 -15.02
CA HIS A 118 -6.18 -59.19 -13.84
C HIS A 118 -7.21 -59.67 -12.79
N LEU A 119 -8.31 -58.94 -12.58
CA LEU A 119 -9.39 -59.37 -11.68
C LEU A 119 -10.12 -60.62 -12.20
N MET A 120 -10.34 -60.71 -13.51
CA MET A 120 -10.89 -61.91 -14.16
C MET A 120 -9.95 -63.11 -13.99
N GLY A 121 -8.64 -62.91 -14.14
CA GLY A 121 -7.64 -63.93 -13.86
C GLY A 121 -7.65 -64.36 -12.40
N ALA A 122 -7.70 -63.41 -11.46
CA ALA A 122 -7.76 -63.67 -10.03
C ALA A 122 -8.97 -64.54 -9.63
N LEU A 123 -10.14 -64.34 -10.24
CA LEU A 123 -11.34 -65.15 -10.02
C LEU A 123 -11.11 -66.64 -10.32
N VAL A 124 -10.33 -66.95 -11.37
CA VAL A 124 -10.00 -68.34 -11.76
C VAL A 124 -9.09 -69.01 -10.71
N PHE A 125 -8.14 -68.26 -10.15
CA PHE A 125 -7.21 -68.76 -9.14
C PHE A 125 -7.78 -68.77 -7.71
N ALA A 126 -8.81 -67.96 -7.44
CA ALA A 126 -9.43 -67.83 -6.12
C ALA A 126 -10.02 -69.14 -5.57
N ARG A 127 -10.39 -70.10 -6.44
CA ARG A 127 -10.86 -71.44 -6.03
C ARG A 127 -9.75 -72.39 -5.56
N ARG A 128 -8.47 -72.04 -5.75
CA ARG A 128 -7.33 -72.87 -5.35
C ARG A 128 -6.60 -72.23 -4.17
N ASP A 129 -5.93 -71.12 -4.43
CA ASP A 129 -5.27 -70.27 -3.44
C ASP A 129 -4.80 -68.99 -4.15
N LEU A 130 -5.39 -67.86 -3.77
CA LEU A 130 -5.05 -66.57 -4.37
C LEU A 130 -3.65 -66.07 -3.94
N SER A 131 -3.16 -66.51 -2.77
CA SER A 131 -1.88 -66.08 -2.20
C SER A 131 -0.66 -66.68 -2.91
N GLN A 132 -0.83 -67.82 -3.59
CA GLN A 132 0.17 -68.52 -4.40
C GLN A 132 0.01 -68.24 -5.91
N SER A 133 -0.87 -67.30 -6.27
CA SER A 133 -1.14 -66.96 -7.67
C SER A 133 -0.25 -65.81 -8.16
N PRO A 134 -0.14 -65.62 -9.50
CA PRO A 134 0.48 -64.41 -10.07
C PRO A 134 -0.18 -63.10 -9.62
N TYR A 135 -1.39 -63.16 -9.04
CA TYR A 135 -2.18 -62.03 -8.58
C TYR A 135 -2.02 -61.73 -7.08
N LYS A 136 -1.03 -62.32 -6.41
CA LYS A 136 -0.72 -62.09 -4.98
C LYS A 136 -0.62 -60.61 -4.61
N TYR A 137 -0.12 -59.77 -5.52
CA TYR A 137 0.02 -58.33 -5.30
C TYR A 137 -1.32 -57.64 -4.98
N LEU A 138 -2.46 -58.20 -5.40
CA LEU A 138 -3.81 -57.70 -5.08
C LEU A 138 -4.19 -57.88 -3.59
N LEU A 139 -3.43 -58.69 -2.85
CA LEU A 139 -3.67 -58.98 -1.44
C LEU A 139 -2.78 -58.15 -0.50
N GLU A 140 -1.93 -57.29 -1.04
CA GLU A 140 -0.95 -56.58 -0.22
C GLU A 140 -1.61 -55.54 0.71
N PRO A 141 -1.20 -55.47 1.99
CA PRO A 141 -1.77 -54.52 2.94
C PRO A 141 -1.63 -53.06 2.54
N HIS A 142 -0.61 -52.70 1.74
CA HIS A 142 -0.36 -51.32 1.32
C HIS A 142 -1.51 -50.74 0.46
N LEU A 143 -2.29 -51.60 -0.22
CA LEU A 143 -3.43 -51.18 -1.03
C LEU A 143 -4.54 -50.53 -0.21
N TRP A 144 -4.69 -50.92 1.06
CA TRP A 144 -5.64 -50.31 2.00
C TRP A 144 -5.22 -48.90 2.41
N LEU A 145 -3.91 -48.67 2.54
CA LEU A 145 -3.36 -47.35 2.83
C LEU A 145 -3.57 -46.40 1.64
N GLN A 146 -3.23 -46.87 0.43
CA GLN A 146 -3.43 -46.12 -0.81
C GLN A 146 -4.90 -45.78 -1.06
N LEU A 147 -5.81 -46.71 -0.78
CA LEU A 147 -7.25 -46.47 -0.90
C LEU A 147 -7.74 -45.39 0.07
N SER A 148 -7.22 -45.40 1.29
CA SER A 148 -7.55 -44.40 2.32
C SER A 148 -7.04 -43.01 1.92
N GLU A 149 -5.81 -42.93 1.40
CA GLU A 149 -5.23 -41.68 0.89
C GLU A 149 -6.01 -41.15 -0.32
N LEU A 150 -6.35 -42.02 -1.28
CA LEU A 150 -7.12 -41.65 -2.45
C LEU A 150 -8.52 -41.15 -2.06
N PHE A 151 -9.20 -41.82 -1.12
CA PHE A 151 -10.49 -41.38 -0.61
C PHE A 151 -10.39 -39.99 0.03
N MET A 152 -9.39 -39.78 0.90
CA MET A 152 -9.15 -38.51 1.57
C MET A 152 -8.90 -37.37 0.57
N GLN A 153 -8.07 -37.60 -0.45
CA GLN A 153 -7.79 -36.62 -1.50
C GLN A 153 -9.04 -36.18 -2.24
N GLN A 154 -9.87 -37.14 -2.65
CA GLN A 154 -11.09 -36.86 -3.42
C GLN A 154 -12.18 -36.20 -2.57
N ALA A 155 -12.31 -36.60 -1.30
CA ALA A 155 -13.22 -35.98 -0.35
C ALA A 155 -12.89 -34.50 -0.13
N PHE A 156 -11.62 -34.17 0.14
CA PHE A 156 -11.23 -32.77 0.36
C PHE A 156 -11.34 -31.91 -0.90
N GLN A 157 -11.02 -32.47 -2.06
CA GLN A 157 -11.18 -31.77 -3.34
C GLN A 157 -12.63 -31.36 -3.60
N GLN A 158 -13.60 -32.16 -3.17
CA GLN A 158 -15.03 -31.89 -3.36
C GLN A 158 -15.50 -30.62 -2.62
N VAL A 159 -15.01 -30.40 -1.40
CA VAL A 159 -15.38 -29.23 -0.57
C VAL A 159 -14.50 -28.01 -0.89
N GLY A 160 -13.53 -28.15 -1.79
CA GLY A 160 -12.56 -27.10 -2.11
C GLY A 160 -11.49 -26.93 -1.02
N LEU A 161 -11.32 -27.92 -0.15
CA LEU A 161 -10.29 -27.95 0.87
C LEU A 161 -8.94 -28.35 0.27
N ALA A 162 -7.87 -27.74 0.80
CA ALA A 162 -6.51 -28.15 0.48
C ALA A 162 -6.27 -29.60 0.92
N GLN A 163 -5.67 -30.41 0.05
CA GLN A 163 -5.31 -31.80 0.35
C GLN A 163 -4.40 -31.90 1.57
N ASP A 164 -3.35 -31.06 1.60
CA ASP A 164 -2.41 -31.02 2.71
C ASP A 164 -2.89 -30.07 3.81
N SER A 165 -2.64 -30.46 5.06
CA SER A 165 -2.90 -29.62 6.23
C SER A 165 -2.06 -28.34 6.17
N PRO A 166 -2.62 -27.16 6.48
CA PRO A 166 -1.85 -25.92 6.53
C PRO A 166 -0.64 -26.01 7.47
N LEU A 167 -0.73 -26.79 8.56
CA LEU A 167 0.40 -27.00 9.48
C LEU A 167 1.55 -27.73 8.78
N TYR A 168 1.22 -28.80 8.06
CA TYR A 168 2.19 -29.60 7.33
C TYR A 168 2.86 -28.75 6.24
N VAL A 169 2.08 -27.98 5.47
CA VAL A 169 2.60 -27.10 4.41
C VAL A 169 3.55 -26.04 5.01
N VAL A 170 3.14 -25.37 6.09
CA VAL A 170 3.98 -24.36 6.77
C VAL A 170 5.28 -24.96 7.29
N MET A 171 5.22 -26.13 7.93
CA MET A 171 6.43 -26.79 8.43
C MET A 171 7.36 -27.22 7.29
N LYS A 172 6.81 -27.84 6.24
CA LYS A 172 7.56 -28.31 5.08
C LYS A 172 8.28 -27.15 4.37
N ILE A 173 7.55 -26.08 4.05
CA ILE A 173 8.11 -24.88 3.43
C ILE A 173 9.12 -24.19 4.36
N GLY A 174 8.82 -24.12 5.66
CA GLY A 174 9.72 -23.53 6.66
C GLY A 174 11.06 -24.26 6.74
N PHE A 175 11.04 -25.61 6.78
CA PHE A 175 12.27 -26.41 6.76
C PHE A 175 13.05 -26.28 5.46
N GLN A 176 12.37 -26.22 4.31
CA GLN A 176 13.01 -25.97 3.01
C GLN A 176 13.65 -24.58 2.94
N SER A 177 13.05 -23.57 3.58
CA SER A 177 13.54 -22.18 3.57
C SER A 177 14.72 -21.95 4.52
N LEU A 178 14.85 -22.77 5.56
CA LEU A 178 15.80 -22.55 6.66
C LEU A 178 17.27 -22.44 6.21
N PRO A 179 17.79 -23.29 5.30
CA PRO A 179 19.18 -23.18 4.84
C PRO A 179 19.49 -21.85 4.12
N ALA A 180 18.54 -21.34 3.33
CA ALA A 180 18.67 -20.08 2.62
C ALA A 180 18.65 -18.89 3.61
N LEU A 181 17.74 -18.93 4.59
CA LEU A 181 17.66 -17.94 5.66
C LEU A 181 18.96 -17.90 6.50
N MET A 182 19.51 -19.06 6.88
CA MET A 182 20.78 -19.14 7.63
C MET A 182 21.95 -18.57 6.83
N SER A 183 22.02 -18.85 5.53
CA SER A 183 23.07 -18.32 4.64
C SER A 183 23.04 -16.79 4.58
N ILE A 184 21.84 -16.19 4.58
CA ILE A 184 21.68 -14.73 4.54
C ILE A 184 21.94 -14.09 5.88
N VAL A 185 21.53 -14.70 7.00
CA VAL A 185 21.91 -14.22 8.33
C VAL A 185 23.44 -14.14 8.46
N ASN A 186 24.17 -15.14 7.95
CA ASN A 186 25.63 -15.12 7.92
C ASN A 186 26.18 -14.03 6.98
N ALA A 187 25.55 -13.78 5.83
CA ALA A 187 25.95 -12.72 4.91
C ALA A 187 25.66 -11.31 5.46
N MET A 188 24.57 -11.12 6.20
CA MET A 188 24.20 -9.86 6.85
C MET A 188 25.14 -9.47 8.01
N GLN A 189 25.84 -10.45 8.60
CA GLN A 189 26.90 -10.17 9.57
C GLN A 189 28.15 -9.57 8.91
N ASN A 190 28.31 -9.67 7.59
CA ASN A 190 29.34 -8.97 6.83
C ASN A 190 28.85 -7.56 6.43
N THR A 191 29.52 -6.53 6.96
CA THR A 191 29.15 -5.10 6.96
C THR A 191 28.97 -4.39 5.61
N GLN A 192 29.10 -5.08 4.47
CA GLN A 192 29.06 -4.46 3.14
C GLN A 192 27.66 -4.43 2.48
N VAL A 193 26.64 -5.11 3.05
CA VAL A 193 25.33 -5.29 2.38
C VAL A 193 24.16 -4.59 3.12
N CYS A 194 24.42 -3.94 4.26
CA CYS A 194 23.38 -3.38 5.14
C CYS A 194 22.54 -2.24 4.54
N HIS A 195 22.93 -1.64 3.43
CA HIS A 195 22.21 -0.50 2.83
C HIS A 195 21.06 -0.90 1.88
N ILE A 196 20.97 -2.18 1.48
CA ILE A 196 20.00 -2.63 0.46
C ILE A 196 18.79 -3.35 1.09
N LEU A 197 18.89 -3.81 2.34
CA LEU A 197 17.89 -4.64 2.99
C LEU A 197 17.22 -3.89 4.15
N THR A 198 15.91 -3.65 4.05
CA THR A 198 15.06 -3.18 5.14
C THR A 198 14.91 -4.27 6.20
N LYS A 199 14.92 -3.91 7.48
CA LYS A 199 15.01 -4.85 8.63
C LYS A 199 13.91 -5.93 8.70
N ASP A 200 12.78 -5.74 8.03
CA ASP A 200 11.59 -6.58 8.22
C ASP A 200 11.26 -7.50 7.02
N GLU A 201 12.01 -7.44 5.91
CA GLU A 201 11.79 -8.31 4.73
C GLU A 201 13.10 -8.75 4.07
N LEU A 202 13.24 -10.06 3.80
CA LEU A 202 14.37 -10.62 3.06
C LEU A 202 13.88 -11.15 1.70
N PRO A 203 14.37 -10.62 0.56
CA PRO A 203 13.97 -11.10 -0.76
C PRO A 203 14.74 -12.40 -1.07
N ILE A 204 14.16 -13.53 -0.69
CA ILE A 204 14.73 -14.86 -0.92
C ILE A 204 13.74 -15.68 -1.72
N GLU A 205 14.19 -16.20 -2.85
CA GLU A 205 13.44 -17.21 -3.58
C GLU A 205 13.63 -18.56 -2.89
N VAL A 206 12.52 -19.17 -2.47
CA VAL A 206 12.50 -20.54 -1.96
C VAL A 206 11.71 -21.36 -2.97
N ASP A 207 12.36 -22.32 -3.61
CA ASP A 207 11.68 -23.25 -4.49
C ASP A 207 10.87 -24.25 -3.66
N VAL A 208 9.57 -23.98 -3.55
CA VAL A 208 8.60 -24.81 -2.82
C VAL A 208 8.04 -25.96 -3.66
N GLY A 209 8.57 -26.22 -4.86
CA GLY A 209 8.04 -27.24 -5.77
C GLY A 209 6.74 -26.80 -6.46
N GLN A 210 6.35 -27.47 -7.55
CA GLN A 210 5.13 -27.11 -8.31
C GLN A 210 3.85 -27.46 -7.54
N GLU A 211 3.91 -28.47 -6.68
CA GLU A 211 2.80 -29.02 -5.93
C GLU A 211 2.26 -28.09 -4.83
N HIS A 212 3.05 -27.12 -4.35
CA HIS A 212 2.61 -26.10 -3.39
C HIS A 212 2.42 -24.71 -4.02
N ARG A 213 2.38 -24.62 -5.36
CA ARG A 213 2.04 -23.37 -6.08
C ARG A 213 0.52 -23.21 -6.12
N TYR A 214 -0.04 -22.75 -5.01
CA TYR A 214 -1.44 -22.34 -4.95
C TYR A 214 -1.56 -21.04 -5.76
N HIS A 215 -2.31 -21.08 -6.87
CA HIS A 215 -2.27 -20.09 -7.94
C HIS A 215 -2.63 -18.68 -7.47
N SER A 216 -1.62 -17.87 -7.12
CA SER A 216 -1.73 -16.41 -7.17
C SER A 216 -1.44 -15.97 -8.59
N VAL A 217 -2.47 -15.94 -9.43
CA VAL A 217 -2.36 -15.43 -10.79
C VAL A 217 -2.22 -13.92 -10.72
N PHE A 218 -1.00 -13.42 -10.89
CA PHE A 218 -0.78 -12.00 -11.04
C PHE A 218 -1.07 -11.59 -12.49
N ALA A 219 -2.15 -10.86 -12.71
CA ALA A 219 -2.39 -10.21 -13.99
C ALA A 219 -1.68 -8.86 -14.00
N CYS A 220 -0.73 -8.68 -14.90
CA CYS A 220 -0.02 -7.42 -15.04
C CYS A 220 -1.01 -6.30 -15.36
N PRO A 221 -1.13 -5.28 -14.53
CA PRO A 221 -2.15 -4.26 -14.71
C PRO A 221 -1.86 -3.31 -15.90
N ILE A 222 -0.62 -3.30 -16.41
CA ILE A 222 -0.22 -2.55 -17.61
C ILE A 222 -0.56 -3.30 -18.90
N LEU A 223 -0.06 -4.54 -19.04
CA LEU A 223 -0.31 -5.34 -20.25
C LEU A 223 -1.65 -6.07 -20.23
N ARG A 224 -2.33 -6.09 -19.08
CA ARG A 224 -3.55 -6.87 -18.81
C ARG A 224 -3.39 -8.36 -19.17
N GLN A 225 -2.18 -8.86 -18.97
CA GLN A 225 -1.80 -10.24 -19.27
C GLN A 225 -1.41 -10.93 -17.96
N GLN A 226 -1.87 -12.16 -17.81
CA GLN A 226 -1.41 -13.05 -16.75
C GLN A 226 0.10 -13.28 -16.88
N THR A 227 0.81 -13.15 -15.76
CA THR A 227 2.24 -13.49 -15.73
C THR A 227 2.45 -14.98 -15.87
N THR A 228 3.54 -15.33 -16.55
CA THR A 228 3.99 -16.71 -16.77
C THR A 228 5.42 -16.86 -16.26
N ASP A 229 5.97 -18.08 -16.26
CA ASP A 229 7.37 -18.30 -15.90
C ASP A 229 8.34 -17.53 -16.83
N GLN A 230 7.96 -17.33 -18.11
CA GLN A 230 8.73 -16.52 -19.06
C GLN A 230 8.52 -15.01 -18.84
N ASN A 231 7.36 -14.61 -18.30
CA ASN A 231 6.98 -13.22 -18.03
C ASN A 231 6.57 -13.04 -16.56
N PRO A 232 7.50 -13.18 -15.60
CA PRO A 232 7.17 -13.20 -14.18
C PRO A 232 6.75 -11.82 -13.65
N PRO A 233 6.05 -11.76 -12.51
CA PRO A 233 5.84 -10.52 -11.77
C PRO A 233 7.17 -9.96 -11.26
N MET A 234 7.36 -8.65 -11.43
CA MET A 234 8.56 -7.90 -11.07
C MET A 234 8.18 -6.80 -10.08
N LYS A 235 8.77 -6.83 -8.87
CA LYS A 235 8.60 -5.77 -7.86
C LYS A 235 9.50 -4.57 -8.21
N LEU A 236 8.90 -3.40 -8.33
CA LEU A 236 9.59 -2.13 -8.50
C LEU A 236 10.16 -1.63 -7.16
N VAL A 237 11.11 -0.72 -7.23
CA VAL A 237 11.76 -0.12 -6.04
C VAL A 237 10.76 0.57 -5.10
N CYS A 238 9.62 1.02 -5.63
CA CYS A 238 8.53 1.62 -4.88
C CYS A 238 7.52 0.62 -4.28
N GLY A 239 7.75 -0.69 -4.43
CA GLY A 239 6.89 -1.75 -3.89
C GLY A 239 5.77 -2.23 -4.83
N HIS A 240 5.44 -1.50 -5.89
CA HIS A 240 4.44 -1.95 -6.88
C HIS A 240 4.98 -3.08 -7.76
N VAL A 241 4.10 -3.99 -8.18
CA VAL A 241 4.45 -5.14 -9.02
C VAL A 241 3.91 -4.94 -10.44
N ILE A 242 4.70 -5.25 -11.47
CA ILE A 242 4.31 -5.29 -12.90
C ILE A 242 4.97 -6.50 -13.57
N SER A 243 4.53 -6.97 -14.74
CA SER A 243 5.24 -8.10 -15.40
C SER A 243 6.59 -7.69 -15.99
N LYS A 244 7.47 -8.68 -16.21
CA LYS A 244 8.78 -8.50 -16.84
C LYS A 244 8.70 -7.89 -18.24
N ASP A 245 7.72 -8.26 -19.04
CA ASP A 245 7.51 -7.67 -20.37
C ASP A 245 7.03 -6.23 -20.26
N ALA A 246 6.19 -5.91 -19.27
CA ALA A 246 5.78 -4.54 -19.00
C ALA A 246 6.98 -3.71 -18.55
N LEU A 247 7.82 -4.28 -17.68
CA LEU A 247 9.08 -3.68 -17.24
C LEU A 247 10.01 -3.39 -18.42
N ASN A 248 10.22 -4.36 -19.32
CA ASN A 248 11.07 -4.21 -20.49
C ASN A 248 10.53 -3.18 -21.48
N LYS A 249 9.20 -3.14 -21.70
CA LYS A 249 8.57 -2.13 -22.57
C LYS A 249 8.61 -0.72 -21.97
N LEU A 250 8.51 -0.61 -20.66
CA LEU A 250 8.58 0.68 -19.94
C LEU A 250 10.02 1.14 -19.69
N SER A 251 11.00 0.23 -19.79
CA SER A 251 12.42 0.48 -19.62
C SER A 251 13.04 1.00 -20.92
N ILE A 252 12.97 2.31 -21.13
CA ILE A 252 13.68 2.98 -22.23
C ILE A 252 15.01 3.52 -21.67
N GLN A 253 16.15 3.12 -22.27
CA GLN A 253 17.48 3.59 -21.90
C GLN A 253 17.83 3.44 -20.40
N ASN A 254 17.58 2.26 -19.80
CA ASN A 254 17.80 1.97 -18.37
C ASN A 254 17.02 2.85 -17.38
N LYS A 255 15.97 3.57 -17.82
CA LYS A 255 15.11 4.37 -16.95
C LYS A 255 13.73 3.74 -16.89
N LEU A 256 13.21 3.54 -15.66
CA LEU A 256 11.90 2.96 -15.44
C LEU A 256 11.07 3.80 -14.46
N LYS A 257 9.91 4.26 -14.92
CA LYS A 257 8.93 4.99 -14.10
C LYS A 257 7.86 4.02 -13.61
N CYS A 258 7.54 4.05 -12.31
CA CYS A 258 6.38 3.33 -11.79
C CYS A 258 5.08 4.01 -12.25
N PRO A 259 4.15 3.29 -12.89
CA PRO A 259 2.87 3.86 -13.32
C PRO A 259 1.85 4.07 -12.20
N TYR A 260 2.13 3.63 -10.96
CA TYR A 260 1.19 3.64 -9.82
C TYR A 260 1.53 4.59 -8.67
N CYS A 261 2.76 5.10 -8.58
CA CYS A 261 3.13 5.98 -7.46
C CYS A 261 2.52 7.37 -7.63
N PRO A 262 1.71 7.86 -6.66
CA PRO A 262 1.12 9.19 -6.72
C PRO A 262 2.13 10.31 -6.45
N LEU A 263 3.17 10.03 -5.64
CA LEU A 263 4.30 10.91 -5.39
C LEU A 263 5.60 10.11 -5.53
N VAL A 264 6.55 10.67 -6.27
CA VAL A 264 7.88 10.08 -6.40
C VAL A 264 8.64 10.39 -5.11
N PRO A 265 9.11 9.38 -4.33
CA PRO A 265 9.89 9.63 -3.12
C PRO A 265 11.05 10.59 -3.40
N ARG A 266 11.37 11.47 -2.44
CA ARG A 266 12.35 12.55 -2.62
C ARG A 266 13.67 12.09 -3.24
N ASP A 267 14.24 10.99 -2.74
CA ASP A 267 15.51 10.45 -3.25
C ASP A 267 15.42 9.88 -4.66
N VAL A 268 14.23 9.44 -5.07
CA VAL A 268 13.96 9.00 -6.45
C VAL A 268 13.75 10.23 -7.34
N LEU A 269 13.04 11.25 -6.86
CA LEU A 269 12.78 12.48 -7.61
C LEU A 269 14.09 13.21 -7.94
N HIS A 270 14.97 13.42 -6.95
CA HIS A 270 16.27 14.06 -7.17
C HIS A 270 17.09 13.30 -8.22
N ARG A 271 17.14 11.97 -8.14
CA ARG A 271 17.84 11.13 -9.14
C ARG A 271 17.26 11.23 -10.54
N LEU A 272 15.92 11.31 -10.67
CA LEU A 272 15.29 11.46 -11.98
C LEU A 272 15.55 12.84 -12.62
N LEU A 273 15.72 13.87 -11.78
CA LEU A 273 15.94 15.25 -12.22
C LEU A 273 17.41 15.60 -12.46
N GLU A 274 18.36 14.71 -12.14
CA GLU A 274 19.81 14.92 -12.36
C GLU A 274 20.12 15.35 -13.81
N GLY A 275 19.44 14.78 -14.81
CA GLY A 275 19.64 15.12 -16.22
C GLY A 275 19.16 16.53 -16.63
N LEU A 276 18.24 17.13 -15.86
CA LEU A 276 17.82 18.52 -16.05
C LEU A 276 18.76 19.48 -15.30
N GLN A 277 19.23 19.08 -14.12
CA GLN A 277 20.19 19.86 -13.32
C GLN A 277 21.57 19.98 -14.00
N THR A 278 21.96 19.02 -14.83
CA THR A 278 23.21 19.09 -15.62
C THR A 278 23.16 20.10 -16.77
N ALA A 279 21.97 20.44 -17.27
CA ALA A 279 21.84 21.45 -18.33
C ALA A 279 22.14 22.87 -17.80
N ASP A 280 21.78 23.16 -16.55
CA ASP A 280 22.05 24.45 -15.92
C ASP A 280 23.54 24.68 -15.61
N LYS A 281 24.33 23.60 -15.43
CA LYS A 281 25.79 23.70 -15.26
C LYS A 281 26.56 23.85 -16.58
N ASN A 282 26.02 23.34 -17.68
CA ASN A 282 26.64 23.42 -19.01
C ASN A 282 26.10 24.57 -19.88
N GLY A 283 25.05 25.27 -19.46
CA GLY A 283 24.48 26.44 -20.13
C GLY A 283 25.10 27.78 -19.72
N TYR A 284 25.91 27.80 -18.66
CA TYR A 284 26.67 28.96 -18.18
C TYR A 284 28.14 28.59 -17.93
N GLY A 285 28.75 27.88 -18.87
CA GLY A 285 30.18 27.56 -18.87
C GLY A 285 31.01 28.64 -19.55
N ASP A 286 32.00 29.13 -18.82
CA ASP A 286 33.22 29.82 -19.23
C ASP A 286 33.12 30.98 -20.24
N GLY A 287 33.50 32.15 -19.74
CA GLY A 287 33.73 33.34 -20.53
C GLY A 287 34.77 33.11 -21.62
N GLN A 288 34.31 33.09 -22.87
CA GLN A 288 34.99 33.68 -24.02
C GLN A 288 33.97 33.79 -25.16
N HIS A 289 33.84 35.00 -25.72
CA HIS A 289 33.01 35.38 -26.87
C HIS A 289 31.56 35.83 -26.61
N HIS A 290 31.40 36.96 -25.92
CA HIS A 290 30.49 38.03 -26.35
C HIS A 290 30.97 39.37 -25.76
N GLN A 291 31.92 40.02 -26.45
CA GLN A 291 32.23 41.44 -26.22
C GLN A 291 31.09 42.27 -26.82
N GLY A 292 30.17 42.71 -25.97
CA GLY A 292 29.05 43.56 -26.33
C GLY A 292 28.30 44.08 -25.10
N LEU A 293 28.90 45.05 -24.40
CA LEU A 293 28.25 46.05 -23.54
C LEU A 293 27.07 45.58 -22.66
N LEU A 294 27.36 44.89 -21.56
CA LEU A 294 26.54 44.96 -20.35
C LEU A 294 27.47 45.18 -19.13
N PRO A 295 27.19 46.15 -18.26
CA PRO A 295 28.01 46.39 -17.08
C PRO A 295 27.91 45.21 -16.10
N GLU A 296 29.03 44.88 -15.47
CA GLU A 296 29.14 43.88 -14.38
C GLU A 296 28.01 44.09 -13.37
N SER A 297 27.00 43.22 -13.41
CA SER A 297 25.82 43.32 -12.55
C SER A 297 25.87 42.26 -11.46
N LYS A 298 25.43 42.66 -10.26
CA LYS A 298 25.33 41.87 -9.04
C LYS A 298 24.74 40.48 -9.31
N PRO A 299 25.11 39.43 -8.54
CA PRO A 299 24.54 38.10 -8.70
C PRO A 299 23.02 38.17 -8.59
N THR A 300 22.34 37.92 -9.71
CA THR A 300 20.88 37.87 -9.81
C THR A 300 20.40 36.59 -9.13
N PRO A 301 19.44 36.64 -8.20
CA PRO A 301 18.93 35.43 -7.58
C PRO A 301 18.17 34.61 -8.61
N VAL A 302 18.64 33.39 -8.82
CA VAL A 302 18.01 32.37 -9.66
C VAL A 302 17.73 31.18 -8.77
N VAL A 303 16.47 30.76 -8.70
CA VAL A 303 16.07 29.54 -8.00
C VAL A 303 15.60 28.55 -9.05
N GLY A 304 16.36 27.47 -9.22
CA GLY A 304 16.05 26.35 -10.11
C GLY A 304 15.32 25.21 -9.40
N ILE A 305 15.45 24.00 -9.94
CA ILE A 305 14.86 22.78 -9.37
C ILE A 305 15.41 22.53 -7.96
N GLY A 306 14.51 22.33 -6.98
CA GLY A 306 14.87 21.86 -5.64
C GLY A 306 14.19 22.56 -4.48
N LEU A 307 13.54 23.70 -4.73
CA LEU A 307 12.76 24.50 -3.77
C LEU A 307 11.30 24.61 -4.24
N ASP A 308 10.48 25.36 -3.50
CA ASP A 308 9.01 25.38 -3.65
C ASP A 308 8.55 26.02 -4.98
N SER A 309 9.21 27.10 -5.42
CA SER A 309 8.97 27.73 -6.73
C SER A 309 10.28 27.96 -7.48
N CYS A 310 10.18 28.07 -8.81
CA CYS A 310 11.29 28.64 -9.58
C CYS A 310 11.28 30.18 -9.47
N VAL A 311 12.46 30.78 -9.50
CA VAL A 311 12.65 32.23 -9.61
C VAL A 311 13.55 32.49 -10.80
N ILE A 312 12.99 33.05 -11.86
CA ILE A 312 13.66 33.21 -13.15
C ILE A 312 13.71 34.70 -13.52
N PRO A 313 14.90 35.33 -13.67
CA PRO A 313 14.98 36.70 -14.16
C PRO A 313 14.42 36.77 -15.58
N ILE A 314 13.48 37.68 -15.81
CA ILE A 314 12.89 37.84 -17.15
C ILE A 314 13.73 38.79 -18.00
N ARG A 315 13.51 38.76 -19.32
CA ARG A 315 14.21 39.63 -20.28
C ARG A 315 14.08 41.14 -20.00
N HIS A 316 13.05 41.53 -19.24
CA HIS A 316 12.82 42.90 -18.81
C HIS A 316 13.50 43.10 -17.45
N GLY A 317 14.49 44.00 -17.41
CA GLY A 317 15.37 44.16 -16.24
C GLY A 317 14.63 44.50 -14.95
N GLY A 318 15.09 43.90 -13.85
CA GLY A 318 14.57 44.14 -12.49
C GLY A 318 13.33 43.33 -12.11
N LEU A 319 12.83 42.47 -13.01
CA LEU A 319 11.66 41.61 -12.77
C LEU A 319 12.04 40.13 -12.82
N PHE A 320 11.28 39.33 -12.09
CA PHE A 320 11.47 37.90 -11.91
C PHE A 320 10.13 37.18 -12.06
N LEU A 321 10.13 36.07 -12.77
CA LEU A 321 9.03 35.12 -12.80
C LEU A 321 9.15 34.20 -11.59
N VAL A 322 8.14 34.19 -10.73
CA VAL A 322 7.95 33.22 -9.65
C VAL A 322 6.80 32.31 -10.05
N GLN A 323 7.08 31.01 -10.18
CA GLN A 323 6.06 30.06 -10.65
C GLN A 323 6.21 28.70 -9.96
N SER A 324 5.06 28.13 -9.61
CA SER A 324 4.96 26.73 -9.18
C SER A 324 3.79 26.01 -9.84
N THR A 325 3.84 24.69 -9.81
CA THR A 325 2.74 23.81 -10.18
C THR A 325 2.58 22.69 -9.16
N ALA A 326 1.34 22.40 -8.79
CA ALA A 326 1.01 21.33 -7.87
C ALA A 326 -0.31 20.68 -8.27
N PHE A 327 -0.45 19.38 -8.00
CA PHE A 327 -1.69 18.64 -8.15
C PHE A 327 -1.72 17.46 -7.19
N PHE A 328 -2.92 17.02 -6.83
CA PHE A 328 -3.13 15.83 -6.00
C PHE A 328 -4.51 15.23 -6.26
N TYR A 329 -4.79 14.13 -5.56
CA TYR A 329 -6.04 13.38 -5.68
C TYR A 329 -7.05 13.83 -4.62
N PRO A 330 -8.36 13.68 -4.86
CA PRO A 330 -9.39 13.95 -3.86
C PRO A 330 -9.09 13.26 -2.53
N LEU A 331 -9.11 14.06 -1.46
CA LEU A 331 -8.88 13.62 -0.10
C LEU A 331 -10.03 13.98 0.84
N VAL A 332 -10.95 14.85 0.40
CA VAL A 332 -12.18 15.19 1.12
C VAL A 332 -13.38 14.86 0.23
N ASP A 333 -14.50 14.49 0.86
CA ASP A 333 -15.71 14.08 0.14
C ASP A 333 -16.53 15.27 -0.39
N ASP A 334 -16.36 16.46 0.21
CA ASP A 334 -16.99 17.70 -0.27
C ASP A 334 -16.24 18.23 -1.50
N PRO A 335 -16.85 18.22 -2.70
CA PRO A 335 -16.14 18.61 -3.93
C PRO A 335 -15.79 20.10 -3.96
N PHE A 336 -16.62 20.96 -3.35
CA PHE A 336 -16.37 22.39 -3.33
C PHE A 336 -15.18 22.71 -2.42
N VAL A 337 -15.14 22.13 -1.23
CA VAL A 337 -13.99 22.28 -0.32
C VAL A 337 -12.73 21.68 -0.94
N MET A 338 -12.84 20.55 -1.63
CA MET A 338 -11.74 19.96 -2.38
C MET A 338 -11.15 20.92 -3.42
N GLY A 339 -12.01 21.65 -4.13
CA GLY A 339 -11.61 22.73 -5.04
C GLY A 339 -10.84 23.85 -4.35
N LYS A 340 -11.33 24.32 -3.19
CA LYS A 340 -10.64 25.33 -2.36
C LYS A 340 -9.27 24.85 -1.89
N ILE A 341 -9.18 23.63 -1.36
CA ILE A 341 -7.92 23.04 -0.91
C ILE A 341 -6.91 22.93 -2.07
N ALA A 342 -7.37 22.53 -3.26
CA ALA A 342 -6.50 22.41 -4.43
C ALA A 342 -5.92 23.76 -4.87
N CYS A 343 -6.74 24.81 -4.89
CA CYS A 343 -6.28 26.17 -5.19
C CYS A 343 -5.28 26.66 -4.13
N ALA A 344 -5.62 26.53 -2.84
CA ALA A 344 -4.76 26.95 -1.73
C ALA A 344 -3.39 26.25 -1.76
N ASN A 345 -3.36 24.95 -2.09
CA ASN A 345 -2.12 24.20 -2.22
C ASN A 345 -1.24 24.73 -3.37
N VAL A 346 -1.83 25.03 -4.53
CA VAL A 346 -1.09 25.55 -5.71
C VAL A 346 -0.49 26.93 -5.41
N LEU A 347 -1.22 27.76 -4.67
CA LEU A 347 -0.75 29.09 -4.26
C LEU A 347 0.32 29.02 -3.15
N SER A 348 0.33 27.96 -2.35
CA SER A 348 1.20 27.81 -1.18
C SER A 348 2.69 27.93 -1.51
N ASP A 349 3.14 27.33 -2.61
CA ASP A 349 4.53 27.39 -3.06
C ASP A 349 4.99 28.81 -3.43
N VAL A 350 4.10 29.61 -4.02
CA VAL A 350 4.39 31.01 -4.38
C VAL A 350 4.45 31.87 -3.12
N TYR A 351 3.54 31.62 -2.17
CA TYR A 351 3.56 32.24 -0.85
C TYR A 351 4.80 31.87 -0.03
N ALA A 352 5.35 30.65 -0.18
CA ALA A 352 6.59 30.25 0.47
C ALA A 352 7.79 31.11 0.03
N MET A 353 7.74 31.69 -1.16
CA MET A 353 8.75 32.65 -1.66
C MET A 353 8.48 34.10 -1.21
N GLY A 354 7.44 34.36 -0.40
CA GLY A 354 7.06 35.70 0.01
C GLY A 354 6.32 36.52 -1.07
N ALA A 355 6.07 35.95 -2.25
CA ALA A 355 5.30 36.59 -3.30
C ALA A 355 3.80 36.55 -2.95
N VAL A 356 3.25 37.70 -2.57
CA VAL A 356 1.86 37.82 -2.08
C VAL A 356 0.86 37.99 -3.21
N GLU A 357 1.23 38.73 -4.25
CA GLU A 357 0.39 38.99 -5.41
C GLU A 357 0.65 37.93 -6.48
N VAL A 358 -0.41 37.28 -6.94
CA VAL A 358 -0.35 36.23 -7.96
C VAL A 358 -1.07 36.74 -9.19
N ASP A 359 -0.32 36.95 -10.28
CA ASP A 359 -0.86 37.56 -11.50
C ASP A 359 -1.83 36.63 -12.24
N ASN A 360 -1.56 35.33 -12.23
CA ASN A 360 -2.32 34.37 -13.02
C ASN A 360 -2.31 32.96 -12.44
N MET A 361 -3.46 32.27 -12.57
CA MET A 361 -3.56 30.84 -12.35
C MET A 361 -4.01 30.07 -13.60
N LEU A 362 -3.48 28.86 -13.76
CA LEU A 362 -4.02 27.84 -14.66
C LEU A 362 -4.52 26.65 -13.85
N MET A 363 -5.64 26.06 -14.27
CA MET A 363 -6.19 24.89 -13.60
C MET A 363 -5.83 23.59 -14.33
N LEU A 364 -5.34 22.60 -13.59
CA LEU A 364 -5.04 21.26 -14.09
C LEU A 364 -6.06 20.29 -13.51
N LEU A 365 -6.85 19.65 -14.38
CA LEU A 365 -8.00 18.86 -13.97
C LEU A 365 -8.05 17.54 -14.73
N SER A 366 -8.48 16.47 -14.07
CA SER A 366 -8.89 15.27 -14.78
C SER A 366 -10.22 14.72 -14.28
N THR A 367 -11.08 14.30 -15.18
CA THR A 367 -12.31 13.59 -14.82
C THR A 367 -12.02 12.09 -14.69
N SER A 368 -12.53 11.45 -13.64
CA SER A 368 -12.39 9.99 -13.50
C SER A 368 -13.25 9.27 -14.54
N ASN A 369 -12.66 8.32 -15.26
CA ASN A 369 -13.41 7.44 -16.17
C ASN A 369 -14.32 6.43 -15.45
N LYS A 370 -14.34 6.43 -14.11
CA LYS A 370 -15.24 5.62 -13.29
C LYS A 370 -16.49 6.38 -12.84
N MET A 371 -16.50 7.72 -12.97
CA MET A 371 -17.68 8.52 -12.69
C MET A 371 -18.68 8.42 -13.85
N THR A 372 -19.96 8.30 -13.51
CA THR A 372 -21.05 8.49 -14.46
C THR A 372 -21.10 9.95 -14.95
N ASP A 373 -21.74 10.19 -16.09
CA ASP A 373 -21.92 11.56 -16.61
C ASP A 373 -22.66 12.44 -15.60
N LYS A 374 -23.66 11.89 -14.88
CA LYS A 374 -24.41 12.61 -13.85
C LYS A 374 -23.54 13.01 -12.66
N GLU A 375 -22.70 12.09 -12.17
CA GLU A 375 -21.76 12.39 -11.09
C GLU A 375 -20.75 13.44 -11.53
N ARG A 376 -20.16 13.29 -12.73
CA ARG A 376 -19.23 14.27 -13.31
C ARG A 376 -19.87 15.65 -13.40
N ASP A 377 -21.05 15.76 -13.98
CA ASP A 377 -21.72 17.05 -14.23
C ASP A 377 -22.25 17.69 -12.94
N THR A 378 -22.25 16.96 -11.82
CA THR A 378 -22.59 17.49 -10.48
C THR A 378 -21.33 17.86 -9.68
N ILE A 379 -20.34 16.97 -9.65
CA ILE A 379 -19.12 17.09 -8.81
C ILE A 379 -18.15 18.09 -9.40
N MET A 380 -17.92 18.06 -10.72
CA MET A 380 -16.88 18.89 -11.35
C MET A 380 -17.19 20.39 -11.25
N PRO A 381 -18.44 20.87 -11.46
CA PRO A 381 -18.76 22.29 -11.26
C PRO A 381 -18.51 22.78 -9.83
N LEU A 382 -18.75 21.94 -8.82
CA LEU A 382 -18.47 22.29 -7.42
C LEU A 382 -16.96 22.44 -7.17
N ILE A 383 -16.13 21.53 -7.69
CA ILE A 383 -14.66 21.65 -7.62
C ILE A 383 -14.20 22.94 -8.30
N LEU A 384 -14.72 23.23 -9.50
CA LEU A 384 -14.39 24.45 -10.24
C LEU A 384 -14.79 25.71 -9.47
N GLN A 385 -15.99 25.71 -8.87
CA GLN A 385 -16.50 26.83 -8.09
C GLN A 385 -15.65 27.07 -6.83
N GLY A 386 -15.31 26.01 -6.09
CA GLY A 386 -14.44 26.12 -4.92
C GLY A 386 -13.04 26.63 -5.28
N PHE A 387 -12.45 26.12 -6.36
CA PHE A 387 -11.15 26.60 -6.85
C PHE A 387 -11.21 28.08 -7.24
N LYS A 388 -12.26 28.48 -7.97
CA LYS A 388 -12.48 29.86 -8.40
C LYS A 388 -12.61 30.81 -7.20
N GLU A 389 -13.43 30.48 -6.22
CA GLU A 389 -13.61 31.34 -5.04
C GLU A 389 -12.32 31.51 -4.24
N CYS A 390 -11.53 30.45 -4.09
CA CYS A 390 -10.23 30.53 -3.43
C CYS A 390 -9.24 31.42 -4.21
N ALA A 391 -9.29 31.39 -5.55
CA ALA A 391 -8.48 32.27 -6.40
C ALA A 391 -8.92 33.74 -6.25
N GLU A 392 -10.23 33.99 -6.20
CA GLU A 392 -10.79 35.33 -5.97
C GLU A 392 -10.41 35.87 -4.58
N GLU A 393 -10.47 35.04 -3.53
CA GLU A 393 -9.98 35.38 -2.18
C GLU A 393 -8.48 35.72 -2.19
N ALA A 394 -7.69 34.98 -2.97
CA ALA A 394 -6.28 35.25 -3.17
C ALA A 394 -6.00 36.54 -3.95
N GLY A 395 -7.02 37.16 -4.57
CA GLY A 395 -6.87 38.36 -5.41
C GLY A 395 -6.40 38.04 -6.84
N THR A 396 -6.55 36.80 -7.29
CA THR A 396 -6.14 36.33 -8.62
C THR A 396 -7.31 35.69 -9.36
N SER A 397 -7.07 35.20 -10.57
CA SER A 397 -8.10 34.53 -11.37
C SER A 397 -7.52 33.39 -12.19
N VAL A 398 -8.39 32.42 -12.51
CA VAL A 398 -8.06 31.30 -13.39
C VAL A 398 -8.33 31.72 -14.83
N GLN A 399 -7.28 31.88 -15.65
CA GLN A 399 -7.39 32.35 -17.04
C GLN A 399 -7.24 31.23 -18.08
N GLY A 400 -7.08 29.98 -17.64
CA GLY A 400 -6.94 28.85 -18.53
C GLY A 400 -6.67 27.56 -17.77
N GLY A 401 -6.42 26.49 -18.52
CA GLY A 401 -6.18 25.19 -17.93
C GLY A 401 -6.29 24.05 -18.93
N GLN A 402 -6.14 22.84 -18.42
CA GLN A 402 -6.33 21.62 -19.20
C GLN A 402 -7.18 20.63 -18.39
N THR A 403 -8.19 20.07 -19.06
CA THR A 403 -9.03 18.99 -18.53
C THR A 403 -8.84 17.74 -19.39
N VAL A 404 -8.59 16.59 -18.76
CA VAL A 404 -8.44 15.30 -19.46
C VAL A 404 -9.23 14.19 -18.79
N ILE A 405 -9.51 13.10 -19.50
CA ILE A 405 -10.07 11.89 -18.89
C ILE A 405 -8.91 11.04 -18.34
N ASN A 406 -9.04 10.54 -17.11
CA ASN A 406 -8.03 9.74 -16.43
C ASN A 406 -8.71 8.70 -15.53
N PRO A 407 -8.11 7.56 -15.15
CA PRO A 407 -8.76 6.64 -14.20
C PRO A 407 -9.01 7.26 -12.82
N TRP A 408 -8.23 8.27 -12.45
CA TRP A 408 -8.30 8.97 -11.18
C TRP A 408 -8.65 10.45 -11.41
N LEU A 409 -9.47 11.02 -10.52
CA LEU A 409 -9.70 12.47 -10.48
C LEU A 409 -8.42 13.14 -9.96
N ILE A 410 -7.94 14.15 -10.69
CA ILE A 410 -6.79 14.97 -10.33
C ILE A 410 -7.27 16.41 -10.29
N VAL A 411 -6.89 17.14 -9.24
CA VAL A 411 -7.16 18.57 -9.11
C VAL A 411 -5.85 19.27 -8.76
N GLY A 412 -5.56 20.36 -9.45
CA GLY A 412 -4.33 21.12 -9.26
C GLY A 412 -4.27 22.33 -10.17
N GLY A 413 -3.08 22.86 -10.37
CA GLY A 413 -2.89 24.05 -11.15
C GLY A 413 -1.45 24.54 -11.24
N VAL A 414 -1.34 25.75 -11.75
CA VAL A 414 -0.12 26.55 -11.85
C VAL A 414 -0.45 27.92 -11.27
N ALA A 415 0.43 28.45 -10.43
CA ALA A 415 0.39 29.83 -9.99
C ALA A 415 1.63 30.57 -10.49
N THR A 416 1.43 31.78 -11.01
CA THR A 416 2.49 32.60 -11.60
C THR A 416 2.39 34.03 -11.09
N ALA A 417 3.52 34.57 -10.65
CA ALA A 417 3.70 35.96 -10.25
C ALA A 417 4.93 36.57 -10.93
N VAL A 418 4.87 37.84 -11.27
CA VAL A 418 5.98 38.64 -11.77
C VAL A 418 6.36 39.62 -10.67
N CYS A 419 7.48 39.34 -10.02
CA CYS A 419 7.91 40.05 -8.82
C CYS A 419 9.15 40.88 -9.09
N THR A 420 9.27 42.00 -8.39
CA THR A 420 10.54 42.68 -8.15
C THR A 420 11.34 41.94 -7.07
N GLN A 421 12.64 42.26 -6.96
CA GLN A 421 13.52 41.62 -5.98
C GLN A 421 13.02 41.73 -4.53
N ASN A 422 12.39 42.85 -4.17
CA ASN A 422 11.95 43.13 -2.80
C ASN A 422 10.66 42.40 -2.43
N GLU A 423 9.95 41.85 -3.41
CA GLU A 423 8.73 41.07 -3.20
C GLU A 423 9.03 39.59 -2.99
N ILE A 424 10.30 39.17 -3.11
CA ILE A 424 10.75 37.79 -2.98
C ILE A 424 11.65 37.63 -1.75
N ILE A 425 11.36 36.62 -0.95
CA ILE A 425 12.22 36.12 0.12
C ILE A 425 12.95 34.89 -0.42
N ILE A 426 14.25 35.02 -0.65
CA ILE A 426 15.06 33.89 -1.14
C ILE A 426 15.31 32.91 0.03
N PRO A 427 14.97 31.61 -0.12
CA PRO A 427 14.91 30.65 0.99
C PRO A 427 16.28 30.06 1.38
N GLU A 428 17.31 30.90 1.49
CA GLU A 428 18.71 30.46 1.67
C GLU A 428 19.51 31.23 2.75
N ASN A 429 18.88 32.16 3.48
CA ASN A 429 19.58 33.10 4.36
C ASN A 429 19.42 32.81 5.87
N ALA A 430 19.00 31.61 6.28
CA ALA A 430 18.92 31.26 7.70
C ALA A 430 20.28 31.43 8.40
N ILE A 431 20.24 31.92 9.65
CA ILE A 431 21.42 32.13 10.49
C ILE A 431 21.26 31.46 11.86
N VAL A 432 22.39 31.21 12.53
CA VAL A 432 22.39 30.65 13.88
C VAL A 432 21.68 31.59 14.85
N GLY A 433 20.76 31.05 15.65
CA GLY A 433 19.97 31.81 16.62
C GLY A 433 18.55 32.10 16.16
N ASP A 434 18.28 32.03 14.86
CA ASP A 434 16.92 32.09 14.30
C ASP A 434 16.02 31.02 14.92
N VAL A 435 14.71 31.23 14.76
CA VAL A 435 13.69 30.28 15.20
C VAL A 435 12.82 29.83 14.03
N LEU A 436 12.26 28.64 14.18
CA LEU A 436 11.37 28.02 13.20
C LEU A 436 9.93 28.28 13.63
N VAL A 437 9.13 28.91 12.77
CA VAL A 437 7.70 29.17 12.99
C VAL A 437 6.88 28.36 12.00
N LEU A 438 5.87 27.64 12.49
CA LEU A 438 4.92 26.90 11.68
C LEU A 438 3.54 27.56 11.74
N THR A 439 2.91 27.82 10.59
CA THR A 439 1.67 28.62 10.54
C THR A 439 0.37 27.79 10.51
N LYS A 440 0.43 26.49 10.26
CA LYS A 440 -0.72 25.56 10.34
C LYS A 440 -0.39 24.32 11.16
N PRO A 441 -1.38 23.70 11.83
CA PRO A 441 -1.16 22.45 12.54
C PRO A 441 -0.89 21.29 11.56
N LEU A 442 -0.19 20.27 12.06
CA LEU A 442 0.07 19.00 11.37
C LEU A 442 -1.04 17.99 11.61
N GLY A 443 -1.02 16.89 10.85
CA GLY A 443 -1.89 15.73 11.02
C GLY A 443 -3.09 15.70 10.10
N THR A 444 -3.06 16.46 8.99
CA THR A 444 -4.17 16.52 8.03
C THR A 444 -4.44 15.16 7.39
N GLN A 445 -3.40 14.41 7.01
CA GLN A 445 -3.52 13.05 6.49
C GLN A 445 -4.17 12.08 7.50
N VAL A 446 -3.83 12.19 8.78
CA VAL A 446 -4.40 11.33 9.83
C VAL A 446 -5.88 11.64 10.02
N ALA A 447 -6.25 12.92 10.02
CA ALA A 447 -7.65 13.35 10.17
C ALA A 447 -8.52 12.87 9.00
N VAL A 448 -8.03 13.03 7.78
CA VAL A 448 -8.71 12.56 6.56
C VAL A 448 -8.87 11.04 6.55
N ASN A 449 -7.79 10.30 6.84
CA ASN A 449 -7.86 8.85 6.86
C ASN A 449 -8.78 8.33 7.96
N ALA A 450 -8.71 8.93 9.15
CA ALA A 450 -9.60 8.56 10.25
C ALA A 450 -11.07 8.77 9.89
N HIS A 451 -11.40 9.85 9.16
CA HIS A 451 -12.75 10.10 8.67
C HIS A 451 -13.20 9.04 7.66
N GLN A 452 -12.37 8.75 6.66
CA GLN A 452 -12.66 7.69 5.67
C GLN A 452 -12.81 6.31 6.32
N TRP A 453 -12.11 6.06 7.42
CA TRP A 453 -12.21 4.77 8.12
C TRP A 453 -13.54 4.59 8.83
N LEU A 454 -14.33 5.63 9.10
CA LEU A 454 -15.68 5.50 9.66
C LEU A 454 -16.58 4.61 8.77
N GLU A 455 -16.37 4.62 7.46
CA GLU A 455 -17.10 3.80 6.50
C GLU A 455 -16.48 2.42 6.25
N ASN A 456 -15.32 2.14 6.87
CA ASN A 456 -14.61 0.87 6.74
C ASN A 456 -14.52 0.18 8.12
N PRO A 457 -15.41 -0.80 8.42
CA PRO A 457 -15.48 -1.43 9.74
C PRO A 457 -14.13 -1.99 10.22
N ASP A 458 -13.36 -2.63 9.34
CA ASP A 458 -12.07 -3.23 9.69
C ASP A 458 -11.03 -2.19 10.12
N ARG A 459 -11.03 -1.03 9.47
CA ARG A 459 -10.12 0.07 9.81
C ARG A 459 -10.61 0.87 11.00
N TRP A 460 -11.92 1.13 11.11
CA TRP A 460 -12.52 1.81 12.26
C TRP A 460 -12.25 1.04 13.56
N ASN A 461 -12.38 -0.29 13.52
CA ASN A 461 -12.13 -1.17 14.66
C ASN A 461 -10.73 -1.02 15.26
N ARG A 462 -9.74 -0.54 14.50
CA ARG A 462 -8.36 -0.30 14.97
C ARG A 462 -8.23 0.92 15.87
N ILE A 463 -9.11 1.91 15.72
CA ILE A 463 -8.99 3.21 16.39
C ILE A 463 -10.19 3.57 17.27
N LYS A 464 -11.33 2.86 17.14
CA LYS A 464 -12.55 3.13 17.92
C LYS A 464 -12.37 3.06 19.44
N SER A 465 -11.34 2.38 19.94
CA SER A 465 -11.03 2.30 21.38
C SER A 465 -10.31 3.54 21.91
N VAL A 466 -9.73 4.36 21.04
CA VAL A 466 -8.91 5.52 21.42
C VAL A 466 -9.52 6.86 21.00
N ILE A 467 -10.54 6.87 20.14
CA ILE A 467 -11.21 8.08 19.67
C ILE A 467 -12.69 7.85 19.38
N SER A 468 -13.53 8.86 19.64
CA SER A 468 -14.95 8.85 19.30
C SER A 468 -15.20 9.27 17.84
N GLU A 469 -16.35 8.92 17.28
CA GLU A 469 -16.75 9.38 15.95
C GLU A 469 -16.88 10.91 15.87
N ASP A 470 -17.37 11.55 16.95
CA ASP A 470 -17.50 13.01 17.04
C ASP A 470 -16.12 13.70 16.98
N ASP A 471 -15.14 13.19 17.73
CA ASP A 471 -13.77 13.71 17.68
C ASP A 471 -13.15 13.56 16.28
N VAL A 472 -13.44 12.46 15.57
CA VAL A 472 -12.96 12.26 14.19
C VAL A 472 -13.59 13.29 13.25
N ARG A 473 -14.91 13.52 13.35
CA ARG A 473 -15.61 14.52 12.51
C ARG A 473 -15.11 15.93 12.79
N LYS A 474 -14.87 16.29 14.06
CA LYS A 474 -14.27 17.57 14.45
C LYS A 474 -12.85 17.74 13.91
N ALA A 475 -12.02 16.69 14.00
CA ALA A 475 -10.67 16.72 13.45
C ALA A 475 -10.66 16.84 11.92
N TYR A 476 -11.57 16.14 11.24
CA TYR A 476 -11.75 16.24 9.79
C TYR A 476 -12.17 17.65 9.36
N GLN A 477 -13.18 18.24 10.00
CA GLN A 477 -13.58 19.64 9.77
C GLN A 477 -12.43 20.61 10.01
N ARG A 478 -11.69 20.45 11.11
CA ARG A 478 -10.49 21.26 11.40
C ARG A 478 -9.42 21.11 10.32
N ALA A 479 -9.19 19.90 9.82
CA ALA A 479 -8.25 19.64 8.75
C ALA A 479 -8.72 20.31 7.44
N MET A 480 -9.99 20.17 7.06
CA MET A 480 -10.56 20.85 5.89
C MET A 480 -10.37 22.37 5.95
N ASN A 481 -10.72 23.00 7.08
CA ASN A 481 -10.56 24.44 7.28
C ASN A 481 -9.09 24.87 7.23
N SER A 482 -8.19 24.08 7.82
CA SER A 482 -6.75 24.34 7.77
C SER A 482 -6.20 24.25 6.34
N MET A 483 -6.58 23.20 5.60
CA MET A 483 -6.13 22.95 4.24
C MET A 483 -6.69 23.97 3.22
N ALA A 484 -7.92 24.44 3.42
CA ALA A 484 -8.53 25.44 2.53
C ALA A 484 -8.02 26.86 2.78
N ARG A 485 -7.43 27.15 3.95
CA ARG A 485 -6.90 28.47 4.29
C ARG A 485 -5.68 28.83 3.44
N LEU A 486 -5.65 30.02 2.85
CA LEU A 486 -4.48 30.55 2.15
C LEU A 486 -3.30 30.80 3.10
N ASN A 487 -2.07 30.71 2.58
CA ASN A 487 -0.86 31.14 3.29
C ASN A 487 -0.52 32.63 3.04
N LYS A 488 -1.44 33.39 2.44
CA LYS A 488 -1.26 34.77 1.97
C LYS A 488 -0.83 35.75 3.07
N ILE A 489 -1.52 35.79 4.21
CA ILE A 489 -1.16 36.69 5.31
C ILE A 489 0.18 36.29 5.92
N GLY A 490 0.41 34.99 6.09
CA GLY A 490 1.71 34.45 6.51
C GLY A 490 2.85 34.97 5.64
N ALA A 491 2.69 34.91 4.32
CA ALA A 491 3.67 35.41 3.35
C ALA A 491 3.88 36.93 3.41
N SER A 492 2.79 37.70 3.48
CA SER A 492 2.86 39.16 3.61
C SER A 492 3.63 39.60 4.86
N LEU A 493 3.37 38.94 5.99
CA LEU A 493 4.04 39.25 7.25
C LEU A 493 5.52 38.83 7.25
N MET A 494 5.95 37.90 6.39
CA MET A 494 7.36 37.51 6.33
C MET A 494 8.26 38.70 5.96
N HIS A 495 7.80 39.57 5.07
CA HIS A 495 8.50 40.80 4.69
C HIS A 495 8.59 41.78 5.87
N LYS A 496 7.48 42.00 6.58
CA LYS A 496 7.40 42.90 7.74
C LYS A 496 8.35 42.48 8.87
N TYR A 497 8.48 41.17 9.09
CA TYR A 497 9.25 40.60 10.20
C TYR A 497 10.62 40.06 9.78
N ASN A 498 11.05 40.38 8.56
CA ASN A 498 12.38 40.08 8.03
C ASN A 498 12.73 38.57 8.08
N ALA A 499 11.84 37.73 7.55
CA ALA A 499 12.10 36.30 7.43
C ALA A 499 13.36 36.03 6.60
N HIS A 500 14.15 35.07 7.04
CA HIS A 500 15.43 34.72 6.42
C HIS A 500 15.30 33.57 5.42
N ALA A 501 14.34 32.68 5.62
CA ALA A 501 14.03 31.59 4.72
C ALA A 501 12.61 31.07 4.99
N CYS A 502 12.00 30.43 4.01
CA CYS A 502 10.69 29.81 4.18
C CYS A 502 10.55 28.63 3.21
N THR A 503 9.71 27.68 3.58
CA THR A 503 9.15 26.61 2.74
C THR A 503 7.73 26.35 3.23
N ASP A 504 6.87 25.71 2.44
CA ASP A 504 5.61 25.20 2.96
C ASP A 504 5.75 23.70 3.33
N VAL A 505 4.80 23.19 4.12
CA VAL A 505 4.80 21.79 4.56
C VAL A 505 3.71 21.02 3.84
N THR A 506 4.08 20.14 2.90
CA THR A 506 3.15 19.34 2.11
C THR A 506 3.51 17.85 2.14
N GLY A 507 3.64 17.20 0.97
CA GLY A 507 3.61 15.75 0.83
C GLY A 507 4.80 15.00 1.45
N PHE A 508 5.91 15.69 1.76
CA PHE A 508 7.07 15.07 2.42
C PHE A 508 7.03 15.16 3.96
N GLY A 509 6.00 15.79 4.52
CA GLY A 509 5.88 16.03 5.94
C GLY A 509 6.87 17.06 6.48
N LEU A 510 6.65 17.50 7.72
CA LEU A 510 7.43 18.58 8.35
C LEU A 510 8.95 18.33 8.27
N LEU A 511 9.41 17.12 8.59
CA LEU A 511 10.83 16.81 8.60
C LEU A 511 11.40 16.81 7.18
N GLY A 512 10.67 16.28 6.19
CA GLY A 512 11.11 16.26 4.80
C GLY A 512 11.31 17.66 4.22
N HIS A 513 10.34 18.55 4.44
CA HIS A 513 10.42 19.95 4.01
C HIS A 513 11.49 20.73 4.79
N ALA A 514 11.58 20.54 6.11
CA ALA A 514 12.64 21.17 6.92
C ALA A 514 14.05 20.74 6.47
N GLN A 515 14.24 19.45 6.15
CA GLN A 515 15.51 18.94 5.60
C GLN A 515 15.80 19.52 4.22
N ASN A 516 14.78 19.76 3.40
CA ASN A 516 14.95 20.39 2.10
C ASN A 516 15.37 21.84 2.23
N LEU A 517 14.71 22.59 3.09
CA LEU A 517 15.07 23.98 3.36
C LEU A 517 16.48 24.08 3.95
N ALA A 518 16.80 23.27 4.98
CA ALA A 518 18.12 23.27 5.61
C ALA A 518 19.27 23.02 4.61
N LYS A 519 19.07 22.09 3.66
CA LYS A 519 20.06 21.72 2.64
C LYS A 519 20.46 22.89 1.73
N HIS A 520 19.54 23.84 1.49
CA HIS A 520 19.73 24.98 0.59
C HIS A 520 20.25 26.24 1.30
N GLN A 521 20.50 26.20 2.62
CA GLN A 521 21.01 27.37 3.33
C GLN A 521 22.47 27.66 2.95
N LYS A 522 22.80 28.95 2.78
CA LYS A 522 24.19 29.38 2.52
C LYS A 522 25.08 29.15 3.74
N HIS A 523 24.57 29.45 4.93
CA HIS A 523 25.31 29.28 6.18
C HIS A 523 25.36 27.81 6.62
N ASP A 524 26.36 27.47 7.43
CA ASP A 524 26.49 26.15 8.06
C ASP A 524 25.55 26.08 9.28
N VAL A 525 24.26 25.91 8.99
CA VAL A 525 23.18 25.86 9.97
C VAL A 525 22.44 24.53 9.91
N SER A 526 21.86 24.11 11.03
CA SER A 526 20.95 22.96 11.11
C SER A 526 19.67 23.35 11.86
N PHE A 527 18.55 22.73 11.48
CA PHE A 527 17.24 23.01 12.07
C PHE A 527 16.91 21.95 13.12
N VAL A 528 16.53 22.41 14.32
CA VAL A 528 16.15 21.52 15.43
C VAL A 528 14.72 21.83 15.87
N ILE A 529 13.82 20.90 15.57
CA ILE A 529 12.40 20.99 15.89
C ILE A 529 12.16 20.36 17.26
N HIS A 530 11.56 21.15 18.16
CA HIS A 530 11.29 20.83 19.55
C HIS A 530 9.81 20.54 19.80
N ASN A 531 8.91 21.23 19.08
CA ASN A 531 7.48 21.21 19.31
C ASN A 531 6.73 20.83 18.04
N LEU A 532 5.62 20.11 18.17
CA LEU A 532 4.76 19.75 17.04
C LEU A 532 3.32 20.21 17.34
N PRO A 533 2.82 21.28 16.70
CA PRO A 533 1.41 21.62 16.74
C PRO A 533 0.64 20.62 15.87
N ILE A 534 -0.20 19.80 16.49
CA ILE A 534 -0.92 18.71 15.84
C ILE A 534 -2.41 18.88 16.09
N ILE A 535 -3.24 18.68 15.07
CA ILE A 535 -4.71 18.64 15.22
C ILE A 535 -5.06 17.68 16.36
N ALA A 536 -5.91 18.13 17.28
CA ALA A 536 -6.20 17.42 18.51
C ALA A 536 -6.58 15.95 18.23
N LYS A 537 -6.14 15.05 19.12
CA LYS A 537 -6.29 13.59 19.02
C LYS A 537 -5.55 12.90 17.86
N MET A 538 -5.03 13.59 16.83
CA MET A 538 -4.35 12.93 15.71
C MET A 538 -3.03 12.26 16.12
N ALA A 539 -2.34 12.82 17.12
CA ALA A 539 -1.19 12.16 17.74
C ALA A 539 -1.57 10.81 18.40
N THR A 540 -2.77 10.72 18.97
CA THR A 540 -3.30 9.50 19.60
C THR A 540 -3.63 8.45 18.56
N ILE A 541 -4.33 8.83 17.47
CA ILE A 541 -4.60 7.94 16.34
C ILE A 541 -3.30 7.43 15.73
N SER A 542 -2.35 8.34 15.46
CA SER A 542 -1.07 7.94 14.87
C SER A 542 -0.35 6.90 15.74
N LYS A 543 -0.35 7.06 17.08
CA LYS A 543 0.25 6.09 18.00
C LYS A 543 -0.50 4.74 17.99
N ALA A 544 -1.83 4.77 17.97
CA ALA A 544 -2.64 3.55 17.92
C ALA A 544 -2.39 2.74 16.63
N CYS A 545 -2.04 3.43 15.54
CA CYS A 545 -1.66 2.80 14.27
C CYS A 545 -0.15 2.51 14.15
N GLY A 546 0.62 2.62 15.24
CA GLY A 546 2.07 2.43 15.24
C GLY A 546 2.79 3.43 14.35
N ASN A 547 3.62 2.93 13.41
CA ASN A 547 4.38 3.77 12.49
C ASN A 547 3.70 4.01 11.13
N ALA A 548 2.41 3.66 10.98
CA ALA A 548 1.73 3.72 9.68
C ALA A 548 1.70 5.13 9.06
N PHE A 549 1.63 6.18 9.89
CA PHE A 549 1.60 7.58 9.43
C PHE A 549 2.94 8.31 9.59
N GLY A 550 3.73 7.96 10.61
CA GLY A 550 4.97 8.68 10.91
C GLY A 550 4.78 10.14 11.37
N LEU A 551 3.61 10.48 11.93
CA LEU A 551 3.26 11.86 12.30
C LEU A 551 4.21 12.45 13.35
N LEU A 552 4.57 11.67 14.37
CA LEU A 552 5.47 12.10 15.44
C LEU A 552 6.93 12.16 14.99
N GLN A 553 7.26 11.42 13.93
CA GLN A 553 8.56 11.43 13.26
C GLN A 553 8.66 12.56 12.23
N GLY A 554 7.57 13.31 12.01
CA GLY A 554 7.50 14.40 11.03
C GLY A 554 7.50 13.95 9.57
N THR A 555 7.23 12.67 9.30
CA THR A 555 7.22 12.08 7.95
C THR A 555 5.81 11.84 7.41
N SER A 556 4.77 12.13 8.20
CA SER A 556 3.38 12.11 7.72
C SER A 556 3.22 13.17 6.64
N ALA A 557 2.61 12.79 5.52
CA ALA A 557 2.22 13.74 4.49
C ALA A 557 1.25 14.79 5.08
N GLU A 558 1.36 16.00 4.57
CA GLU A 558 0.38 17.07 4.74
C GLU A 558 -0.11 17.49 3.35
N THR A 559 -1.35 17.98 3.27
CA THR A 559 -1.85 18.64 2.06
C THR A 559 -2.15 20.09 2.39
N SER A 560 -1.72 21.04 1.53
CA SER A 560 -1.94 22.48 1.76
C SER A 560 -1.59 22.91 3.20
N GLY A 561 -0.43 22.47 3.69
CA GLY A 561 0.01 22.78 5.04
C GLY A 561 0.45 24.23 5.21
N GLY A 562 1.06 24.51 6.35
CA GLY A 562 1.49 25.87 6.71
C GLY A 562 2.87 26.19 6.17
N LEU A 563 3.21 27.47 6.23
CA LEU A 563 4.58 27.93 6.05
C LEU A 563 5.43 27.51 7.25
N LEU A 564 6.62 26.98 6.97
CA LEU A 564 7.74 26.82 7.89
C LEU A 564 8.71 27.98 7.67
N VAL A 565 8.55 29.02 8.46
CA VAL A 565 9.28 30.28 8.34
C VAL A 565 10.47 30.31 9.30
N VAL A 566 11.64 30.70 8.80
CA VAL A 566 12.84 30.98 9.58
C VAL A 566 12.90 32.48 9.87
N LEU A 567 12.80 32.86 11.14
CA LEU A 567 12.71 34.25 11.58
C LEU A 567 13.78 34.59 12.63
N PRO A 568 14.21 35.87 12.69
CA PRO A 568 14.93 36.38 13.84
C PRO A 568 14.13 36.15 15.12
N ARG A 569 14.82 35.71 16.18
CA ARG A 569 14.18 35.29 17.45
C ARG A 569 13.31 36.36 18.06
N GLU A 570 13.77 37.60 18.02
CA GLU A 570 13.10 38.79 18.53
C GLU A 570 11.82 39.15 17.75
N GLN A 571 11.71 38.74 16.48
CA GLN A 571 10.55 39.05 15.63
C GLN A 571 9.48 37.95 15.67
N ALA A 572 9.86 36.70 15.95
CA ALA A 572 8.98 35.55 15.80
C ALA A 572 7.70 35.61 16.66
N ALA A 573 7.79 36.13 17.89
CA ALA A 573 6.62 36.26 18.76
C ALA A 573 5.62 37.30 18.23
N ALA A 574 6.12 38.42 17.68
CA ALA A 574 5.29 39.45 17.06
C ALA A 574 4.65 38.95 15.76
N TYR A 575 5.40 38.22 14.93
CA TYR A 575 4.87 37.54 13.74
C TYR A 575 3.70 36.60 14.08
N CYS A 576 3.87 35.74 15.09
CA CYS A 576 2.80 34.82 15.52
C CYS A 576 1.55 35.56 16.02
N LYS A 577 1.74 36.65 16.77
CA LYS A 577 0.64 37.47 17.30
C LYS A 577 -0.12 38.19 16.18
N ASP A 578 0.58 38.71 15.18
CA ASP A 578 -0.03 39.39 14.04
C ASP A 578 -0.82 38.44 13.14
N ILE A 579 -0.32 37.21 12.89
CA ILE A 579 -1.10 36.16 12.22
C ILE A 579 -2.40 35.91 12.99
N GLN A 580 -2.31 35.72 14.31
CA GLN A 580 -3.49 35.45 15.13
C GLN A 580 -4.48 36.61 15.12
N ALA A 581 -3.99 37.86 15.10
CA ALA A 581 -4.84 39.05 15.06
C ALA A 581 -5.56 39.21 13.71
N GLN A 582 -4.91 38.87 12.60
CA GLN A 582 -5.48 39.05 11.25
C GLN A 582 -6.31 37.86 10.77
N GLU A 583 -5.88 36.63 11.05
CA GLU A 583 -6.56 35.42 10.58
C GLU A 583 -7.44 34.76 11.66
N GLY A 584 -7.29 35.14 12.94
CA GLY A 584 -7.94 34.45 14.05
C GLY A 584 -7.37 33.05 14.33
N TYR A 585 -6.23 32.69 13.74
CA TYR A 585 -5.55 31.40 13.92
C TYR A 585 -4.12 31.59 14.43
N GLN A 586 -3.70 30.72 15.34
CA GLN A 586 -2.36 30.80 15.93
C GLN A 586 -1.28 30.21 15.00
N ALA A 587 -0.09 30.79 15.04
CA ALA A 587 1.17 30.19 14.55
C ALA A 587 2.06 29.80 15.75
N TRP A 588 2.99 28.87 15.55
CA TRP A 588 3.79 28.29 16.63
C TRP A 588 5.28 28.39 16.36
N ILE A 589 6.04 28.86 17.34
CA ILE A 589 7.50 28.65 17.36
C ILE A 589 7.75 27.19 17.72
N ILE A 590 8.28 26.43 16.76
CA ILE A 590 8.44 24.98 16.87
C ILE A 590 9.88 24.54 17.08
N GLY A 591 10.86 25.41 16.85
CA GLY A 591 12.26 25.02 16.91
C GLY A 591 13.22 26.18 16.74
N VAL A 592 14.50 25.84 16.61
CA VAL A 592 15.60 26.80 16.51
C VAL A 592 16.56 26.40 15.39
N VAL A 593 17.32 27.38 14.92
CA VAL A 593 18.43 27.21 13.99
C VAL A 593 19.74 27.23 14.77
N GLU A 594 20.51 26.15 14.67
CA GLU A 594 21.79 25.97 15.34
C GLU A 594 22.92 25.93 14.31
N LYS A 595 24.17 26.04 14.76
CA LYS A 595 25.33 25.76 13.90
C LYS A 595 25.34 24.28 13.53
N GLY A 596 25.46 23.95 12.24
CA GLY A 596 25.37 22.57 11.80
C GLY A 596 25.62 22.34 10.31
N GLY A 597 25.45 21.10 9.86
CA GLY A 597 25.82 20.65 8.52
C GLY A 597 24.69 20.70 7.49
N ARG A 598 23.81 21.72 7.53
CA ARG A 598 22.67 21.88 6.60
C ARG A 598 21.67 20.71 6.65
N THR A 599 21.35 20.30 7.87
CA THR A 599 20.43 19.20 8.16
C THR A 599 19.26 19.67 9.02
N ALA A 600 18.16 18.92 9.03
CA ALA A 600 17.05 19.12 9.97
C ALA A 600 16.76 17.84 10.76
N LYS A 601 16.42 18.01 12.03
CA LYS A 601 16.01 16.92 12.93
C LYS A 601 14.86 17.35 13.83
N ILE A 602 14.04 16.39 14.22
CA ILE A 602 13.10 16.50 15.35
C ILE A 602 13.79 15.83 16.55
N ILE A 603 13.71 16.43 17.73
CA ILE A 603 14.26 15.83 18.96
C ILE A 603 13.55 14.51 19.29
N ASP A 604 14.20 13.59 20.01
CA ASP A 604 13.67 12.24 20.28
C ASP A 604 12.29 12.24 20.96
N LYS A 605 12.02 13.26 21.79
CA LYS A 605 10.75 13.43 22.51
C LYS A 605 10.20 14.84 22.27
N PRO A 606 9.63 15.12 21.09
CA PRO A 606 9.10 16.44 20.79
C PRO A 606 7.88 16.72 21.66
N ARG A 607 7.73 17.97 22.08
CA ARG A 607 6.53 18.43 22.81
C ARG A 607 5.36 18.51 21.84
N ILE A 608 4.30 17.75 22.09
CA ILE A 608 3.08 17.84 21.31
C ILE A 608 2.23 19.00 21.83
N ILE A 609 1.86 19.91 20.93
CA ILE A 609 0.91 20.98 21.18
C ILE A 609 -0.40 20.55 20.51
N GLU A 610 -1.36 20.08 21.31
CA GLU A 610 -2.69 19.71 20.80
C GLU A 610 -3.42 20.99 20.35
N VAL A 611 -3.87 21.00 19.09
CA VAL A 611 -4.59 22.11 18.47
C VAL A 611 -6.06 21.70 18.32
N PRO A 612 -6.96 22.17 19.21
CA PRO A 612 -8.36 21.79 19.18
C PRO A 612 -9.06 22.29 17.91
N ALA A 613 -10.15 21.63 17.53
CA ALA A 613 -11.15 22.25 16.66
C ALA A 613 -11.72 23.46 17.42
N LYS A 614 -11.93 24.60 16.74
CA LYS A 614 -12.77 25.64 17.35
C LYS A 614 -14.17 25.04 17.43
N ASP A 615 -14.75 24.98 18.63
CA ASP A 615 -16.18 24.75 18.79
C ASP A 615 -16.87 26.02 18.29
N THR A 616 -17.08 26.14 16.98
CA THR A 616 -18.07 27.07 16.45
C THR A 616 -19.43 26.42 16.69
N GLU A 617 -20.00 26.65 17.88
CA GLU A 617 -21.42 26.38 18.11
C GLU A 617 -22.23 27.11 17.02
N GLY A 618 -22.76 26.38 16.04
CA GLY A 618 -23.73 26.89 15.08
C GLY A 618 -23.23 27.28 13.69
N GLU A 619 -21.92 27.26 13.41
CA GLU A 619 -21.40 27.43 12.06
C GLU A 619 -20.81 26.09 11.58
N LEU A 620 -21.71 25.22 11.09
CA LEU A 620 -21.36 24.49 9.88
C LEU A 620 -21.38 25.59 8.81
N TRP A 621 -20.19 25.98 8.33
CA TRP A 621 -19.91 27.08 7.39
C TRP A 621 -20.08 28.50 7.95
#